data_AF-A0A5P8U3J6-F1
#
_entry.id   AF-A0A5P8U3J6-F1
#
_cell.length_a   1.000
_cell.length_b   1.000
_cell.length_c   1.000
_cell.angle_alpha   90.00
_cell.angle_beta   90.00
_cell.angle_gamma   90.00
#
_symmetry.space_group_name_H-M   'P 1'
#
loop_
_entity.id
_entity.type
_entity.pdbx_description
1 polymer ?
#
loop_
_entity_poly.entity_id
_entity_poly.type
_entity_poly.pdbx_seq_one_letter_code
_entity_poly.pdbx_strand_id
1 'polypeptide(L)'
;NISSWWNFGSLLGICLMVQIITGLFLAMHYTSDTTTAFSSVTHICRDVNYGWLIRYTHANGASMFFICLFIHVGRGIYYGSFMLNETWNIGIILLLTTMATAFVGYVLPWGQMSFWGATVITNLLSAIPYIGTTLVEWIWGGFSVDKATLTRFFAFHFILPFIITALVLVHLLFLHETGSNNPSGLNSDSDKIPFHPYYTIKDLLGILLLLMVLMILVLFFPDVLGDPDNYT
;
A
#
# COMPACT_ATOMS: atom_id res chain seq x y z
N ASN A 1 -9.91 6.07 -26.65
CA ASN A 1 -8.95 7.20 -26.53
C ASN A 1 -8.37 7.41 -25.11
N ILE A 2 -8.21 6.39 -24.25
CA ILE A 2 -7.71 6.61 -22.87
C ILE A 2 -6.21 6.97 -22.82
N SER A 3 -5.87 8.01 -22.04
CA SER A 3 -4.51 8.55 -21.90
C SER A 3 -3.66 7.80 -20.87
N SER A 4 -2.42 8.26 -20.60
CA SER A 4 -1.52 7.61 -19.64
C SER A 4 -2.04 7.59 -18.19
N TRP A 5 -3.00 8.47 -17.85
CA TRP A 5 -3.64 8.46 -16.54
C TRP A 5 -4.42 7.17 -16.25
N TRP A 6 -4.81 6.42 -17.28
CA TRP A 6 -5.48 5.11 -17.10
C TRP A 6 -4.53 3.97 -16.73
N ASN A 7 -3.22 4.12 -16.93
CA ASN A 7 -2.24 3.10 -16.56
C ASN A 7 -2.16 2.88 -15.05
N PHE A 8 -2.51 3.88 -14.23
CA PHE A 8 -2.37 3.77 -12.79
C PHE A 8 -3.24 2.67 -12.16
N GLY A 9 -4.26 2.15 -12.85
CA GLY A 9 -4.96 0.93 -12.41
C GLY A 9 -4.05 -0.30 -12.44
N SER A 10 -3.36 -0.55 -13.56
CA SER A 10 -2.44 -1.69 -13.68
C SER A 10 -1.16 -1.49 -12.86
N LEU A 11 -0.65 -0.25 -12.75
CA LEU A 11 0.50 0.04 -11.88
C LEU A 11 0.21 -0.26 -10.40
N LEU A 12 -1.00 0.04 -9.91
CA LEU A 12 -1.41 -0.34 -8.55
C LEU A 12 -1.43 -1.87 -8.35
N GLY A 13 -1.87 -2.61 -9.37
CA GLY A 13 -1.77 -4.08 -9.37
C GLY A 13 -0.33 -4.57 -9.27
N ILE A 14 0.61 -3.95 -10.00
CA ILE A 14 2.05 -4.26 -9.88
C ILE A 14 2.59 -3.91 -8.50
N CYS A 15 2.26 -2.73 -7.96
CA CYS A 15 2.69 -2.33 -6.61
C CYS A 15 2.20 -3.35 -5.57
N LEU A 16 0.94 -3.81 -5.65
CA LEU A 16 0.41 -4.83 -4.75
C LEU A 16 1.17 -6.15 -4.84
N MET A 17 1.47 -6.63 -6.06
CA MET A 17 2.28 -7.84 -6.22
C MET A 17 3.70 -7.68 -5.66
N VAL A 18 4.35 -6.55 -5.92
CA VAL A 18 5.67 -6.24 -5.36
C VAL A 18 5.63 -6.27 -3.84
N GLN A 19 4.64 -5.64 -3.21
CA GLN A 19 4.49 -5.63 -1.75
C GLN A 19 4.23 -7.03 -1.17
N ILE A 20 3.35 -7.82 -1.78
CA ILE A 20 3.06 -9.18 -1.31
C ILE A 20 4.30 -10.07 -1.42
N ILE A 21 4.98 -10.07 -2.57
CA ILE A 21 6.16 -10.92 -2.80
C ILE A 21 7.28 -10.51 -1.83
N THR A 22 7.68 -9.24 -1.84
CA THR A 22 8.76 -8.77 -0.94
C THR A 22 8.39 -8.94 0.53
N GLY A 23 7.14 -8.65 0.91
CA GLY A 23 6.64 -8.79 2.28
C GLY A 23 6.66 -10.24 2.77
N LEU A 24 6.30 -11.22 1.93
CA LEU A 24 6.40 -12.64 2.27
C LEU A 24 7.84 -13.06 2.54
N PHE A 25 8.80 -12.64 1.70
CA PHE A 25 10.22 -12.95 1.92
C PHE A 25 10.77 -12.28 3.18
N LEU A 26 10.35 -11.04 3.49
CA LEU A 26 10.72 -10.38 4.75
C LEU A 26 10.15 -11.12 5.97
N ALA A 27 8.88 -11.54 5.88
CA ALA A 27 8.20 -12.25 6.96
C ALA A 27 8.85 -13.60 7.32
N MET A 28 9.55 -14.25 6.39
CA MET A 28 10.31 -15.49 6.66
C MET A 28 11.50 -15.27 7.61
N HIS A 29 11.94 -14.02 7.80
CA HIS A 29 13.12 -13.66 8.58
C HIS A 29 12.82 -12.68 9.74
N TYR A 30 11.62 -12.11 9.77
CA TYR A 30 11.19 -11.14 10.78
C TYR A 30 10.65 -11.84 12.05
N THR A 31 10.87 -11.22 13.21
CA THR A 31 10.30 -11.66 14.49
C THR A 31 9.47 -10.57 15.15
N SER A 32 8.20 -10.84 15.46
CA SER A 32 7.27 -9.86 16.05
C SER A 32 7.30 -9.84 17.59
N ASP A 33 8.49 -9.76 18.18
CA ASP A 33 8.73 -9.55 19.62
C ASP A 33 9.45 -8.22 19.83
N THR A 34 9.05 -7.42 20.81
CA THR A 34 9.60 -6.07 21.02
C THR A 34 11.10 -6.07 21.34
N THR A 35 11.62 -7.19 21.84
CA THR A 35 13.06 -7.35 22.12
C THR A 35 13.89 -7.67 20.88
N THR A 36 13.27 -8.22 19.82
CA THR A 36 13.99 -8.69 18.62
C THR A 36 13.48 -8.11 17.30
N ALA A 37 12.40 -7.33 17.28
CA ALA A 37 11.82 -6.80 16.04
C ALA A 37 12.82 -5.95 15.27
N PHE A 38 13.37 -4.91 15.90
CA PHE A 38 14.37 -4.04 15.28
C PHE A 38 15.61 -4.83 14.83
N SER A 39 16.15 -5.71 15.69
CA SER A 39 17.33 -6.50 15.37
C SER A 39 17.09 -7.53 14.26
N SER A 40 15.88 -8.08 14.14
CA SER A 40 15.52 -8.97 13.03
C SER A 40 15.49 -8.23 11.68
N VAL A 41 15.03 -6.97 11.67
CA VAL A 41 15.08 -6.13 10.46
C VAL A 41 16.52 -5.77 10.08
N THR A 42 17.39 -5.47 11.07
CA THR A 42 18.81 -5.22 10.77
C THR A 42 19.53 -6.47 10.29
N HIS A 43 19.23 -7.64 10.87
CA HIS A 43 19.70 -8.94 10.40
C HIS A 43 19.29 -9.21 8.95
N ILE A 44 18.03 -8.95 8.58
CA ILE A 44 17.58 -9.05 7.17
C ILE A 44 18.48 -8.21 6.26
N CYS A 45 18.75 -6.96 6.61
CA CYS A 45 19.55 -6.08 5.75
C CYS A 45 21.03 -6.49 5.67
N ARG A 46 21.59 -7.09 6.72
CA ARG A 46 23.04 -7.31 6.85
C ARG A 46 23.49 -8.74 6.53
N ASP A 47 22.68 -9.73 6.91
CA ASP A 47 23.11 -11.13 6.93
C ASP A 47 22.32 -12.02 5.97
N VAL A 48 21.10 -11.62 5.60
CA VAL A 48 20.30 -12.36 4.60
C VAL A 48 20.76 -11.97 3.18
N ASN A 49 21.03 -12.97 2.34
CA ASN A 49 21.41 -12.76 0.95
C ASN A 49 20.36 -11.91 0.21
N TYR A 50 20.78 -10.75 -0.31
CA TYR A 50 19.90 -9.75 -0.94
C TYR A 50 18.78 -9.21 -0.03
N GLY A 51 18.83 -9.45 1.28
CA GLY A 51 17.78 -9.01 2.21
C GLY A 51 17.65 -7.49 2.27
N TRP A 52 18.77 -6.74 2.15
CA TRP A 52 18.72 -5.27 1.99
C TRP A 52 17.91 -4.84 0.77
N LEU A 53 18.10 -5.52 -0.37
CA LEU A 53 17.42 -5.19 -1.61
C LEU A 53 15.92 -5.43 -1.47
N ILE A 54 15.53 -6.57 -0.87
CA ILE A 54 14.12 -6.89 -0.61
C ILE A 54 13.51 -5.87 0.37
N ARG A 55 14.21 -5.54 1.46
CA ARG A 55 13.75 -4.56 2.46
C ARG A 55 13.52 -3.19 1.85
N TYR A 56 14.48 -2.66 1.10
CA TYR A 56 14.36 -1.35 0.49
C TYR A 56 13.36 -1.32 -0.66
N THR A 57 13.21 -2.43 -1.40
CA THR A 57 12.14 -2.57 -2.40
C THR A 57 10.76 -2.54 -1.74
N HIS A 58 10.58 -3.22 -0.61
CA HIS A 58 9.32 -3.20 0.14
C HIS A 58 8.99 -1.81 0.72
N ALA A 59 10.00 -1.13 1.28
CA ALA A 59 9.84 0.20 1.87
C ALA A 59 9.53 1.27 0.80
N ASN A 60 10.35 1.37 -0.24
CA ASN A 60 10.12 2.34 -1.32
C ASN A 60 8.95 1.95 -2.21
N GLY A 61 8.64 0.65 -2.31
CA GLY A 61 7.45 0.14 -3.00
C GLY A 61 6.16 0.62 -2.34
N ALA A 62 6.12 0.75 -1.01
CA ALA A 62 4.99 1.36 -0.31
C ALA A 62 4.79 2.83 -0.74
N SER A 63 5.86 3.63 -0.82
CA SER A 63 5.79 5.02 -1.31
C SER A 63 5.29 5.08 -2.77
N MET A 64 5.82 4.22 -3.64
CA MET A 64 5.35 4.13 -5.03
C MET A 64 3.88 3.72 -5.14
N PHE A 65 3.40 2.86 -4.22
CA PHE A 65 1.99 2.50 -4.11
C PHE A 65 1.12 3.74 -3.86
N PHE A 66 1.48 4.57 -2.87
CA PHE A 66 0.72 5.78 -2.55
C PHE A 66 0.79 6.86 -3.63
N ILE A 67 1.95 7.04 -4.27
CA ILE A 67 2.07 7.92 -5.44
C ILE A 67 1.09 7.48 -6.54
N CYS A 68 1.06 6.17 -6.84
CA CYS A 68 0.12 5.64 -7.82
C CYS A 68 -1.34 5.80 -7.39
N LEU A 69 -1.65 5.59 -6.10
CA LEU A 69 -3.01 5.76 -5.56
C LEU A 69 -3.49 7.20 -5.72
N PHE A 70 -2.69 8.18 -5.30
CA PHE A 70 -3.07 9.59 -5.37
C PHE A 70 -3.27 10.04 -6.81
N ILE A 71 -2.43 9.59 -7.74
CA ILE A 71 -2.62 9.88 -9.16
C ILE A 71 -3.89 9.19 -9.69
N HIS A 72 -4.14 7.94 -9.31
CA HIS A 72 -5.33 7.20 -9.73
C HIS A 72 -6.63 7.87 -9.26
N VAL A 73 -6.67 8.31 -8.00
CA VAL A 73 -7.78 9.07 -7.41
C VAL A 73 -7.92 10.43 -8.09
N GLY A 74 -6.83 11.15 -8.29
CA GLY A 74 -6.81 12.45 -8.97
C GLY A 74 -7.37 12.36 -10.40
N ARG A 75 -6.98 11.33 -11.16
CA ARG A 75 -7.59 11.01 -12.47
C ARG A 75 -9.09 10.81 -12.33
N GLY A 76 -9.52 10.04 -11.33
CA GLY A 76 -10.94 9.74 -11.12
C GLY A 76 -11.78 10.98 -10.85
N ILE A 77 -11.26 11.92 -10.06
CA ILE A 77 -11.88 13.23 -9.81
C ILE A 77 -11.90 14.07 -11.09
N TYR A 78 -10.74 14.24 -11.74
CA TYR A 78 -10.60 15.14 -12.89
C TYR A 78 -11.50 14.76 -14.07
N TYR A 79 -11.62 13.46 -14.36
CA TYR A 79 -12.43 12.97 -15.48
C TYR A 79 -13.85 12.52 -15.08
N GLY A 80 -14.31 12.82 -13.86
CA GLY A 80 -15.67 12.45 -13.43
C GLY A 80 -15.90 10.95 -13.33
N SER A 81 -14.86 10.14 -13.14
CA SER A 81 -14.99 8.67 -13.05
C SER A 81 -15.64 8.21 -11.75
N PHE A 82 -15.77 9.11 -10.74
CA PHE A 82 -16.54 8.86 -9.53
C PHE A 82 -18.03 8.62 -9.77
N MET A 83 -18.54 8.97 -10.95
CA MET A 83 -19.92 8.66 -11.36
C MET A 83 -20.16 7.15 -11.52
N LEU A 84 -19.11 6.34 -11.64
CA LEU A 84 -19.16 4.88 -11.55
C LEU A 84 -19.23 4.48 -10.06
N ASN A 85 -20.38 4.72 -9.43
CA ASN A 85 -20.55 4.74 -7.96
C ASN A 85 -20.02 3.49 -7.25
N GLU A 86 -20.33 2.30 -7.76
CA GLU A 86 -19.93 1.03 -7.15
C GLU A 86 -18.40 0.87 -7.22
N THR A 87 -17.82 1.11 -8.40
CA THR A 87 -16.37 1.09 -8.62
C THR A 87 -15.68 2.12 -7.71
N TRP A 88 -16.21 3.35 -7.66
CA TRP A 88 -15.67 4.44 -6.86
C TRP A 88 -15.70 4.15 -5.35
N ASN A 89 -16.83 3.66 -4.84
CA ASN A 89 -16.97 3.35 -3.41
C ASN A 89 -16.07 2.18 -2.99
N ILE A 90 -15.92 1.14 -3.82
CA ILE A 90 -14.91 0.10 -3.58
C ILE A 90 -13.49 0.71 -3.63
N GLY A 91 -13.24 1.67 -4.52
CA GLY A 91 -11.99 2.43 -4.58
C GLY A 91 -11.67 3.17 -3.27
N ILE A 92 -12.66 3.77 -2.61
CA ILE A 92 -12.50 4.40 -1.30
C ILE A 92 -12.14 3.35 -0.24
N ILE A 93 -12.81 2.20 -0.23
CA ILE A 93 -12.50 1.10 0.70
C ILE A 93 -11.07 0.58 0.46
N LEU A 94 -10.64 0.45 -0.80
CA LEU A 94 -9.27 0.07 -1.16
C LEU A 94 -8.25 1.09 -0.65
N LEU A 95 -8.51 2.39 -0.79
CA LEU A 95 -7.66 3.45 -0.27
C LEU A 95 -7.50 3.33 1.25
N LEU A 96 -8.60 3.27 1.99
CA LEU A 96 -8.59 3.17 3.45
C LEU A 96 -7.92 1.88 3.95
N THR A 97 -8.17 0.75 3.27
CA THR A 97 -7.54 -0.54 3.61
C THR A 97 -6.04 -0.50 3.35
N THR A 98 -5.60 0.15 2.27
CA THR A 98 -4.17 0.33 1.97
C THR A 98 -3.49 1.25 2.98
N MET A 99 -4.16 2.34 3.38
CA MET A 99 -3.70 3.22 4.47
C MET A 99 -3.52 2.47 5.79
N ALA A 100 -4.52 1.67 6.19
CA ALA A 100 -4.42 0.84 7.38
C ALA A 100 -3.24 -0.14 7.28
N THR A 101 -3.10 -0.83 6.15
CA THR A 101 -2.02 -1.79 5.89
C THR A 101 -0.64 -1.15 6.00
N ALA A 102 -0.43 -0.01 5.35
CA ALA A 102 0.85 0.69 5.38
C ALA A 102 1.18 1.23 6.77
N PHE A 103 0.18 1.76 7.49
CA PHE A 103 0.35 2.20 8.87
C PHE A 103 0.82 1.07 9.78
N VAL A 104 0.11 -0.07 9.82
CA VAL A 104 0.54 -1.19 10.68
C VAL A 104 1.87 -1.81 10.23
N GLY A 105 2.21 -1.73 8.94
CA GLY A 105 3.51 -2.14 8.40
C GLY A 105 4.65 -1.26 8.87
N TYR A 106 4.43 0.06 8.92
CA TYR A 106 5.42 1.02 9.39
C TYR A 106 5.75 0.85 10.88
N VAL A 107 4.89 0.20 11.67
CA VAL A 107 5.16 -0.08 13.09
C VAL A 107 6.14 -1.26 13.27
N LEU A 108 6.23 -2.17 12.30
CA LEU A 108 6.97 -3.43 12.44
C LEU A 108 8.49 -3.30 12.68
N PRO A 109 9.21 -2.33 12.08
CA PRO A 109 10.62 -2.13 12.38
C PRO A 109 10.91 -1.75 13.83
N TRP A 110 9.90 -1.24 14.56
CA TRP A 110 9.99 -0.89 15.98
C TRP A 110 11.09 0.13 16.33
N GLY A 111 11.35 1.10 15.43
CA GLY A 111 12.16 2.29 15.73
C GLY A 111 11.36 3.41 16.41
N GLN A 112 12.00 4.54 16.72
CA GLN A 112 11.32 5.67 17.39
C GLN A 112 10.05 6.13 16.66
N MET A 113 10.15 6.40 15.36
CA MET A 113 9.01 6.88 14.58
C MET A 113 7.91 5.83 14.44
N SER A 114 8.27 4.55 14.34
CA SER A 114 7.32 3.44 14.39
C SER A 114 6.51 3.44 15.69
N PHE A 115 7.19 3.54 16.84
CA PHE A 115 6.57 3.47 18.16
C PHE A 115 5.70 4.70 18.47
N TRP A 116 6.26 5.91 18.29
CA TRP A 116 5.55 7.15 18.58
C TRP A 116 4.42 7.39 17.59
N GLY A 117 4.62 7.06 16.31
CA GLY A 117 3.57 7.07 15.31
C GLY A 117 2.40 6.16 15.69
N ALA A 118 2.69 4.93 16.12
CA ALA A 118 1.66 4.01 16.61
C ALA A 118 0.89 4.60 17.80
N THR A 119 1.61 5.12 18.79
CA THR A 119 1.05 5.70 20.02
C THR A 119 0.11 6.87 19.71
N VAL A 120 0.59 7.86 18.96
CA VAL A 120 -0.19 9.08 18.67
C VAL A 120 -1.41 8.76 17.80
N ILE A 121 -1.23 8.01 16.71
CA ILE A 121 -2.32 7.77 15.74
C ILE A 121 -3.43 6.94 16.35
N THR A 122 -3.10 5.85 17.04
CA THR A 122 -4.14 5.00 17.67
C THR A 122 -4.85 5.71 18.81
N ASN A 123 -4.16 6.57 19.56
CA ASN A 123 -4.76 7.33 20.66
C ASN A 123 -5.75 8.40 20.17
N LEU A 124 -5.79 8.77 18.89
CA LEU A 124 -6.84 9.64 18.35
C LEU A 124 -8.25 9.06 18.58
N LEU A 125 -8.38 7.74 18.69
CA LEU A 125 -9.64 7.07 18.97
C LEU A 125 -10.14 7.32 20.41
N SER A 126 -9.29 7.77 21.32
CA SER A 126 -9.67 8.12 22.69
C SER A 126 -10.64 9.32 22.73
N ALA A 127 -10.68 10.12 21.67
CA ALA A 127 -11.58 11.26 21.54
C ALA A 127 -13.05 10.85 21.28
N ILE A 128 -13.34 9.58 20.99
CA ILE A 128 -14.71 9.09 20.82
C ILE A 128 -15.40 9.08 22.19
N PRO A 129 -16.53 9.81 22.37
CA PRO A 129 -17.22 9.88 23.65
C PRO A 129 -17.62 8.51 24.18
N TYR A 130 -17.52 8.33 25.50
CA TYR A 130 -17.92 7.15 26.28
C TYR A 130 -17.09 5.87 26.05
N ILE A 131 -16.70 5.56 24.82
CA ILE A 131 -16.06 4.28 24.46
C ILE A 131 -14.60 4.41 24.01
N GLY A 132 -14.11 5.64 23.80
CA GLY A 132 -12.82 5.88 23.14
C GLY A 132 -11.62 5.27 23.87
N THR A 133 -11.50 5.48 25.19
CA THR A 133 -10.38 4.93 25.98
C THR A 133 -10.38 3.40 25.97
N THR A 134 -11.55 2.78 26.16
CA THR A 134 -11.72 1.33 26.09
C THR A 134 -11.32 0.77 24.72
N LEU A 135 -11.65 1.48 23.63
CA LEU A 135 -11.31 1.06 22.28
C LEU A 135 -9.79 1.11 22.04
N VAL A 136 -9.11 2.16 22.52
CA VAL A 136 -7.64 2.29 22.42
C VAL A 136 -6.93 1.18 23.18
N GLU A 137 -7.27 0.96 24.45
CA GLU A 137 -6.68 -0.10 25.26
C GLU A 137 -6.96 -1.50 24.68
N TRP A 138 -8.14 -1.69 24.07
CA TRP A 138 -8.47 -2.93 23.35
C TRP A 138 -7.59 -3.14 22.12
N ILE A 139 -7.37 -2.10 21.30
CA ILE A 139 -6.48 -2.14 20.14
C ILE A 139 -5.04 -2.42 20.58
N TRP A 140 -4.57 -1.80 21.65
CA TRP A 140 -3.22 -2.05 22.18
C TRP A 140 -3.08 -3.44 22.80
N GLY A 141 -4.14 -3.93 23.43
CA GLY A 141 -4.08 -5.12 24.27
C GLY A 141 -3.39 -4.88 25.61
N GLY A 142 -3.51 -3.66 26.13
CA GLY A 142 -2.83 -3.18 27.32
C GLY A 142 -2.98 -1.67 27.48
N PHE A 143 -2.25 -1.09 28.43
CA PHE A 143 -2.34 0.34 28.77
C PHE A 143 -1.50 1.26 27.87
N SER A 144 -0.69 0.68 26.99
CA SER A 144 0.20 1.38 26.07
C SER A 144 0.55 0.47 24.89
N VAL A 145 1.09 1.06 23.82
CA VAL A 145 1.68 0.30 22.71
C VAL A 145 2.85 -0.52 23.24
N ASP A 146 2.78 -1.85 23.13
CA ASP A 146 3.80 -2.79 23.63
C ASP A 146 3.74 -4.12 22.84
N LYS A 147 4.32 -5.21 23.37
CA LYS A 147 4.42 -6.53 22.75
C LYS A 147 3.12 -7.05 22.17
N ALA A 148 2.01 -6.95 22.92
CA ALA A 148 0.71 -7.40 22.43
C ALA A 148 0.24 -6.64 21.18
N THR A 149 0.61 -5.36 21.07
CA THR A 149 0.31 -4.50 19.92
C THR A 149 1.17 -4.86 18.71
N LEU A 150 2.48 -5.06 18.91
CA LEU A 150 3.38 -5.39 17.81
C LEU A 150 3.03 -6.74 17.15
N THR A 151 2.78 -7.77 17.97
CA THR A 151 2.45 -9.11 17.47
C THR A 151 1.16 -9.11 16.65
N ARG A 152 0.10 -8.41 17.11
CA ARG A 152 -1.15 -8.33 16.34
C ARG A 152 -1.03 -7.45 15.10
N PHE A 153 -0.24 -6.37 15.16
CA PHE A 153 -0.02 -5.51 13.99
C PHE A 153 0.72 -6.26 12.88
N PHE A 154 1.66 -7.15 13.24
CA PHE A 154 2.26 -8.07 12.26
C PHE A 154 1.19 -8.97 11.61
N ALA A 155 0.32 -9.59 12.41
CA ALA A 155 -0.76 -10.43 11.89
C ALA A 155 -1.74 -9.66 10.97
N PHE A 156 -2.15 -8.44 11.36
CA PHE A 156 -2.99 -7.58 10.53
C PHE A 156 -2.28 -7.15 9.25
N HIS A 157 -1.02 -6.70 9.35
CA HIS A 157 -0.23 -6.31 8.19
C HIS A 157 -0.06 -7.46 7.20
N PHE A 158 0.05 -8.70 7.69
CA PHE A 158 0.17 -9.87 6.84
C PHE A 158 -1.14 -10.20 6.09
N ILE A 159 -2.30 -10.15 6.76
CA ILE A 159 -3.57 -10.57 6.15
C ILE A 159 -4.20 -9.49 5.25
N LEU A 160 -4.06 -8.21 5.58
CA LEU A 160 -4.73 -7.11 4.88
C LEU A 160 -4.38 -7.03 3.37
N PRO A 161 -3.14 -7.25 2.89
CA PRO A 161 -2.82 -7.29 1.46
C PRO A 161 -3.63 -8.33 0.67
N PHE A 162 -3.99 -9.47 1.27
CA PHE A 162 -4.82 -10.48 0.63
C PHE A 162 -6.29 -10.06 0.58
N ILE A 163 -6.77 -9.34 1.61
CA ILE A 163 -8.09 -8.70 1.58
C ILE A 163 -8.13 -7.62 0.49
N ILE A 164 -7.08 -6.81 0.36
CA ILE A 164 -6.93 -5.83 -0.74
C ILE A 164 -7.01 -6.54 -2.09
N THR A 165 -6.36 -7.69 -2.26
CA THR A 165 -6.43 -8.49 -3.50
C THR A 165 -7.87 -8.88 -3.84
N ALA A 166 -8.64 -9.36 -2.86
CA ALA A 166 -10.05 -9.69 -3.06
C ALA A 166 -10.88 -8.44 -3.43
N LEU A 167 -10.66 -7.32 -2.76
CA LEU A 167 -11.32 -6.05 -3.07
C LEU A 167 -10.97 -5.52 -4.46
N VAL A 168 -9.74 -5.72 -4.95
CA VAL A 168 -9.35 -5.37 -6.32
C VAL A 168 -10.14 -6.17 -7.35
N LEU A 169 -10.40 -7.46 -7.11
CA LEU A 169 -11.24 -8.27 -8.01
C LEU A 169 -12.68 -7.73 -8.05
N VAL A 170 -13.25 -7.37 -6.90
CA VAL A 170 -14.58 -6.75 -6.83
C VAL A 170 -14.60 -5.38 -7.51
N HIS A 171 -13.56 -4.57 -7.33
CA HIS A 171 -13.41 -3.28 -7.99
C HIS A 171 -13.40 -3.41 -9.51
N LEU A 172 -12.63 -4.36 -10.04
CA LEU A 172 -12.55 -4.62 -11.48
C LEU A 172 -13.84 -5.24 -12.03
N LEU A 173 -14.54 -6.06 -11.23
CA LEU A 173 -15.85 -6.60 -11.62
C LEU A 173 -16.85 -5.46 -11.87
N PHE A 174 -17.02 -4.53 -10.92
CA PHE A 174 -17.91 -3.39 -11.13
C PHE A 174 -17.46 -2.48 -12.27
N LEU A 175 -16.15 -2.33 -12.49
CA LEU A 175 -15.64 -1.58 -13.64
C LEU A 175 -16.01 -2.28 -14.97
N HIS A 176 -16.00 -3.61 -15.02
CA HIS A 176 -16.30 -4.36 -16.23
C HIS A 176 -17.80 -4.34 -16.60
N GLU A 177 -18.70 -4.12 -15.65
CA GLU A 177 -20.14 -3.94 -15.93
C GLU A 177 -20.41 -2.71 -16.80
N THR A 178 -19.61 -1.65 -16.66
CA THR A 178 -19.81 -0.37 -17.37
C THR A 178 -18.75 -0.09 -18.43
N GLY A 179 -17.56 -0.68 -18.28
CA GLY A 179 -16.37 -0.33 -19.04
C GLY A 179 -15.67 0.92 -18.50
N SER A 180 -14.48 1.18 -19.04
CA SER A 180 -13.72 2.38 -18.65
C SER A 180 -14.37 3.66 -19.17
N ASN A 181 -14.39 4.69 -18.32
CA ASN A 181 -14.56 6.08 -18.77
C ASN A 181 -13.36 6.52 -19.65
N ASN A 182 -13.42 7.69 -20.25
CA ASN A 182 -12.38 8.23 -21.11
C ASN A 182 -12.22 9.76 -20.99
N PRO A 183 -11.15 10.35 -21.53
CA PRO A 183 -10.83 11.77 -21.33
C PRO A 183 -11.89 12.78 -21.80
N SER A 184 -12.74 12.44 -22.78
CA SER A 184 -13.78 13.36 -23.24
C SER A 184 -15.06 13.30 -22.41
N GLY A 185 -15.23 12.27 -21.56
CA GLY A 185 -16.45 12.04 -20.79
C GLY A 185 -17.67 11.63 -21.63
N LEU A 186 -17.52 11.44 -22.94
CA LEU A 186 -18.59 11.00 -23.84
C LEU A 186 -18.64 9.47 -23.92
N ASN A 187 -19.79 8.92 -24.32
CA ASN A 187 -19.90 7.49 -24.62
C ASN A 187 -18.90 7.12 -25.76
N SER A 188 -18.11 6.07 -25.54
CA SER A 188 -17.05 5.62 -26.45
C SER A 188 -17.36 4.31 -27.20
N ASP A 189 -18.59 3.80 -27.10
CA ASP A 189 -19.02 2.51 -27.66
C ASP A 189 -18.80 2.42 -29.18
N SER A 190 -18.92 3.54 -29.89
CA SER A 190 -18.70 3.62 -31.34
C SER A 190 -17.23 3.50 -31.77
N ASP A 191 -16.27 3.62 -30.84
CA ASP A 191 -14.82 3.63 -31.11
C ASP A 191 -14.03 2.79 -30.09
N LYS A 192 -14.60 1.63 -29.72
CA LYS A 192 -13.91 0.65 -28.86
C LYS A 192 -12.85 -0.11 -29.66
N ILE A 193 -11.69 -0.29 -29.02
CA ILE A 193 -10.61 -1.15 -29.50
C ILE A 193 -10.40 -2.31 -28.52
N PRO A 194 -9.95 -3.49 -28.97
CA PRO A 194 -9.62 -4.58 -28.06
C PRO A 194 -8.50 -4.18 -27.10
N PHE A 195 -8.48 -4.75 -25.89
CA PHE A 195 -7.43 -4.44 -24.91
C PHE A 195 -6.05 -4.89 -25.40
N HIS A 196 -5.97 -6.09 -25.98
CA HIS A 196 -4.76 -6.57 -26.64
C HIS A 196 -4.80 -6.26 -28.15
N PRO A 197 -3.70 -5.77 -28.76
CA PRO A 197 -2.39 -5.49 -28.16
C PRO A 197 -2.26 -4.09 -27.55
N TYR A 198 -3.23 -3.20 -27.82
CA TYR A 198 -3.10 -1.75 -27.64
C TYR A 198 -2.80 -1.32 -26.20
N TYR A 199 -3.61 -1.73 -25.23
CA TYR A 199 -3.41 -1.39 -23.83
C TYR A 199 -2.43 -2.32 -23.15
N THR A 200 -2.25 -3.56 -23.62
CA THR A 200 -1.20 -4.46 -23.10
C THR A 200 0.20 -3.85 -23.28
N ILE A 201 0.54 -3.36 -24.48
CA ILE A 201 1.86 -2.78 -24.72
C ILE A 201 2.05 -1.44 -23.99
N LYS A 202 0.98 -0.64 -23.92
CA LYS A 202 0.98 0.64 -23.20
C LYS A 202 1.16 0.44 -21.71
N ASP A 203 0.52 -0.57 -21.12
CA ASP A 203 0.69 -0.92 -19.72
C ASP A 203 2.08 -1.46 -19.44
N LEU A 204 2.63 -2.31 -20.32
CA LEU A 204 4.00 -2.81 -20.17
C LEU A 204 5.03 -1.67 -20.13
N LEU A 205 4.86 -0.64 -20.97
CA LEU A 205 5.70 0.56 -20.91
C LEU A 205 5.56 1.29 -19.57
N GLY A 206 4.33 1.45 -19.07
CA GLY A 206 4.09 2.06 -17.75
C GLY A 206 4.75 1.27 -16.62
N ILE A 207 4.68 -0.06 -16.67
CA ILE A 207 5.29 -0.96 -15.69
C ILE A 207 6.82 -0.82 -15.72
N LEU A 208 7.42 -0.76 -16.91
CA LEU A 208 8.87 -0.55 -17.05
C LEU A 208 9.31 0.77 -16.40
N LEU A 209 8.56 1.85 -16.62
CA LEU A 209 8.85 3.16 -16.03
C LEU A 209 8.69 3.15 -14.50
N LEU A 210 7.63 2.51 -13.99
CA LEU A 210 7.42 2.35 -12.54
C LEU A 210 8.60 1.61 -11.90
N LEU A 211 8.98 0.46 -12.46
CA LEU A 211 10.09 -0.34 -11.94
C LEU A 211 11.42 0.39 -12.06
N MET A 212 11.64 1.15 -13.13
CA MET A 212 12.83 1.98 -13.27
C MET A 212 12.93 3.01 -12.15
N VAL A 213 11.85 3.75 -11.86
CA VAL A 213 11.83 4.75 -10.78
C VAL A 213 12.02 4.08 -9.41
N LEU A 214 11.33 2.96 -9.16
CA LEU A 214 11.50 2.19 -7.93
C LEU A 214 12.96 1.74 -7.74
N MET A 215 13.59 1.20 -8.79
CA MET A 215 14.98 0.76 -8.70
C MET A 215 15.96 1.91 -8.56
N ILE A 216 15.68 3.09 -9.12
CA ILE A 216 16.49 4.29 -8.86
C ILE A 216 16.45 4.66 -7.38
N LEU A 217 15.26 4.67 -6.76
CA LEU A 217 15.13 4.90 -5.32
C LEU A 217 15.89 3.85 -4.53
N VAL A 218 15.65 2.57 -4.79
CA VAL A 218 16.24 1.46 -4.03
C VAL A 218 17.78 1.40 -4.13
N LEU A 219 18.35 1.67 -5.31
CA LEU A 219 19.78 1.49 -5.54
C LEU A 219 20.61 2.74 -5.27
N PHE A 220 20.05 3.94 -5.44
CA PHE A 220 20.80 5.19 -5.32
C PHE A 220 20.34 6.07 -4.16
N PHE A 221 19.06 6.01 -3.78
CA PHE A 221 18.48 6.89 -2.76
C PHE A 221 17.54 6.14 -1.79
N PRO A 222 17.98 5.01 -1.18
CA PRO A 222 17.08 4.07 -0.51
C PRO A 222 16.33 4.67 0.70
N ASP A 223 16.91 5.71 1.31
CA ASP A 223 16.40 6.35 2.52
C ASP A 223 15.73 7.71 2.28
N VAL A 224 15.70 8.22 1.04
CA VAL A 224 15.27 9.61 0.76
C VAL A 224 13.81 9.89 1.11
N LEU A 225 12.97 8.85 1.15
CA LEU A 225 11.55 8.93 1.51
C LEU A 225 11.26 8.43 2.93
N GLY A 226 12.29 8.07 3.70
CA GLY A 226 12.18 7.59 5.08
C GLY A 226 12.56 8.67 6.10
N ASP A 227 12.35 8.36 7.38
CA ASP A 227 12.76 9.22 8.49
C ASP A 227 14.00 8.63 9.20
N PRO A 228 15.10 9.40 9.36
CA PRO A 228 16.31 8.94 10.06
C PRO A 228 16.06 8.45 11.49
N ASP A 229 15.08 9.01 12.20
CA ASP A 229 14.80 8.66 13.60
C ASP A 229 14.30 7.22 13.73
N ASN A 230 13.84 6.60 12.64
CA ASN A 230 13.43 5.20 12.64
C ASN A 230 14.60 4.19 12.57
N TYR A 231 15.85 4.68 12.61
CA TYR A 231 17.07 3.89 12.75
C TYR A 231 17.62 3.85 14.19
N THR A 232 16.93 4.48 15.13
CA THR A 232 17.25 4.52 16.57
C THR A 232 16.06 4.10 17.40
#